data_AF-A0A838B5J1-F1
#
_entry.id   AF-A0A838B5J1-F1
#
_cell.length_a   1.000
_cell.length_b   1.000
_cell.length_c   1.000
_cell.angle_alpha   90.00
_cell.angle_beta   90.00
_cell.angle_gamma   90.00
#
_symmetry.space_group_name_H-M   'P 1'
#
loop_
_entity.id
_entity.type
_entity.pdbx_description
1 polymer ?
#
loop_
_entity_poly.entity_id
_entity_poly.type
_entity_poly.pdbx_seq_one_letter_code
_entity_poly.pdbx_strand_id
1 'polypeptide(L)'
;MAATSTVAQGMNFPSELVIIAEDSRFEAEANKREVLEAQELLNAAGRAGRAGQHANGIVLVIPGRVVGIDIGDAKIGAHWTTLQKIFGQSDQCLEIDDPLTAVLDRVHAEVAAADGFERYAIARLASAGIANALVKSLAGYRARKKGDDKWLDERIQAAASFYKDQAGESKEQLAEYQVSSKLGVPLAVVTRLSPEIIDDGAMTIMRWMEWLLEWVSKNLDLFDQMFRPATIDDLLGSAINTVADSSERGKIALPLLTELTRLWLAGKPLSELQLAVGTDADKLKTCVDARKFVLRVVPELAYLFGIPAFLIQSRQALEGDTPKELAASLAKLGVCLRFGFESVELLALGYYLRAHKLSRRQVHEQFESVSPYLREAPEGEHWEGTIGRVEDAIIAELNGRGI
;
A
#
# COMPACT_ATOMS: atom_id res chain seq x y z
N MET A 1 -5.85 -26.17 2.71
CA MET A 1 -6.86 -27.12 2.18
C MET A 1 -6.51 -27.39 0.73
N ALA A 2 -6.35 -28.66 0.36
CA ALA A 2 -6.17 -29.06 -1.05
C ALA A 2 -7.52 -29.58 -1.57
N ALA A 3 -7.92 -29.13 -2.75
CA ALA A 3 -9.22 -29.44 -3.33
C ALA A 3 -9.13 -29.58 -4.85
N THR A 4 -10.01 -30.38 -5.44
CA THR A 4 -10.19 -30.50 -6.89
C THR A 4 -11.08 -29.38 -7.44
N SER A 5 -11.10 -29.20 -8.76
CA SER A 5 -11.83 -28.13 -9.46
C SER A 5 -13.33 -28.04 -9.13
N THR A 6 -13.95 -29.15 -8.70
CA THR A 6 -15.34 -29.21 -8.24
C THR A 6 -15.65 -28.25 -7.09
N VAL A 7 -14.69 -27.98 -6.21
CA VAL A 7 -14.86 -27.02 -5.11
C VAL A 7 -14.98 -25.59 -5.62
N ALA A 8 -14.32 -25.25 -6.73
CA ALA A 8 -14.42 -23.92 -7.34
C ALA A 8 -15.79 -23.67 -8.00
N GLN A 9 -16.50 -24.73 -8.41
CA GLN A 9 -17.78 -24.65 -9.14
C GLN A 9 -19.02 -24.74 -8.23
N GLY A 10 -18.96 -25.47 -7.11
CA GLY A 10 -20.16 -25.82 -6.34
C GLY A 10 -20.27 -25.29 -4.90
N MET A 11 -19.20 -24.78 -4.29
CA MET A 11 -19.21 -24.45 -2.85
C MET A 11 -18.62 -23.07 -2.55
N ASN A 12 -19.25 -22.34 -1.63
CA ASN A 12 -18.79 -21.02 -1.20
C ASN A 12 -17.71 -21.13 -0.11
N PHE A 13 -16.49 -21.48 -0.52
CA PHE A 13 -15.30 -21.49 0.35
C PHE A 13 -14.32 -20.38 -0.04
N PRO A 14 -14.45 -19.17 0.55
CA PRO A 14 -13.49 -18.10 0.31
C PRO A 14 -12.20 -18.31 1.12
N SER A 15 -11.06 -18.07 0.49
CA SER A 15 -9.72 -18.11 1.10
C SER A 15 -8.96 -16.80 0.84
N GLU A 16 -7.93 -16.51 1.63
CA GLU A 16 -7.09 -15.32 1.41
C GLU A 16 -6.13 -15.53 0.22
N LEU A 17 -5.64 -16.76 0.08
CA LEU A 17 -4.76 -17.20 -0.99
C LEU A 17 -5.40 -18.39 -1.69
N VAL A 18 -5.42 -18.35 -3.02
CA VAL A 18 -5.72 -19.51 -3.87
C VAL A 18 -4.45 -19.84 -4.65
N ILE A 19 -3.99 -21.09 -4.53
CA ILE A 19 -2.90 -21.61 -5.35
C ILE A 19 -3.49 -22.59 -6.34
N ILE A 20 -3.36 -22.28 -7.63
CA ILE A 20 -3.71 -23.17 -8.74
C ILE A 20 -2.43 -23.89 -9.12
N ALA A 21 -2.29 -25.14 -8.69
CA ALA A 21 -1.04 -25.90 -8.82
C ALA A 21 -0.75 -26.38 -10.25
N GLU A 22 -1.76 -26.45 -11.11
CA GLU A 22 -1.61 -26.80 -12.51
C GLU A 22 -2.71 -26.13 -13.33
N ASP A 23 -2.37 -25.64 -14.53
CA ASP A 23 -3.31 -25.06 -15.50
C ASP A 23 -3.88 -26.10 -16.48
N SER A 24 -3.68 -27.39 -16.20
CA SER A 24 -4.11 -28.49 -17.05
C SER A 24 -4.81 -29.61 -16.27
N ARG A 25 -5.78 -30.26 -16.92
CA ARG A 25 -6.54 -31.40 -16.41
C ARG A 25 -6.29 -32.59 -17.32
N PHE A 26 -6.19 -33.78 -16.73
CA PHE A 26 -6.18 -35.02 -17.50
C PHE A 26 -7.62 -35.40 -17.88
N GLU A 27 -7.90 -35.52 -19.18
CA GLU A 27 -9.20 -35.97 -19.67
C GLU A 27 -9.16 -37.45 -20.02
N ALA A 28 -9.94 -38.24 -19.29
CA ALA A 28 -9.93 -39.70 -19.39
C ALA A 28 -10.43 -40.21 -20.75
N GLU A 29 -11.35 -39.50 -21.40
CA GLU A 29 -11.90 -39.88 -22.71
C GLU A 29 -10.92 -39.59 -23.86
N ALA A 30 -10.20 -38.47 -23.78
CA ALA A 30 -9.20 -38.09 -24.78
C ALA A 30 -7.80 -38.70 -24.53
N ASN A 31 -7.59 -39.31 -23.34
CA ASN A 31 -6.30 -39.82 -22.83
C ASN A 31 -5.16 -38.80 -22.99
N LYS A 32 -5.48 -37.52 -22.78
CA LYS A 32 -4.56 -36.39 -22.96
C LYS A 32 -4.76 -35.39 -21.82
N ARG A 33 -3.72 -34.60 -21.55
CA ARG A 33 -3.82 -33.43 -20.70
C ARG A 33 -4.31 -32.25 -21.54
N GLU A 34 -5.44 -31.70 -21.16
CA GLU A 34 -6.01 -30.49 -21.74
C GLU A 34 -5.78 -29.30 -20.82
N VAL A 35 -5.54 -28.14 -21.41
CA VAL A 35 -5.40 -26.88 -20.67
C VAL A 35 -6.78 -26.48 -20.16
N LEU A 36 -6.89 -26.10 -18.88
CA LEU A 36 -8.13 -25.64 -18.28
C LEU A 36 -8.65 -24.40 -19.01
N GLU A 37 -9.97 -24.34 -19.20
CA GLU A 37 -10.59 -23.19 -19.81
C GLU A 37 -10.41 -21.94 -18.93
N ALA A 38 -10.36 -20.76 -19.57
CA ALA A 38 -10.20 -19.48 -18.90
C ALA A 38 -11.23 -19.27 -17.77
N GLN A 39 -12.48 -19.69 -18.00
CA GLN A 39 -13.56 -19.57 -17.04
C GLN A 39 -13.32 -20.42 -15.78
N GLU A 40 -12.71 -21.61 -15.90
CA GLU A 40 -12.43 -22.47 -14.75
C GLU A 40 -11.31 -21.89 -13.87
N LEU A 41 -10.25 -21.36 -14.51
CA LEU A 41 -9.17 -20.66 -13.81
C LEU A 41 -9.69 -19.40 -13.09
N LEU A 42 -10.55 -18.61 -13.75
CA LEU A 42 -11.16 -17.43 -13.16
C LEU A 42 -12.12 -17.77 -12.01
N ASN A 43 -12.88 -18.86 -12.11
CA ASN A 43 -13.77 -19.31 -11.03
C ASN A 43 -12.99 -19.80 -9.80
N ALA A 44 -11.84 -20.46 -10.01
CA ALA A 44 -10.94 -20.81 -8.92
C ALA A 44 -10.29 -19.55 -8.31
N ALA A 45 -9.80 -18.64 -9.15
CA ALA A 45 -9.22 -17.35 -8.75
C ALA A 45 -10.22 -16.50 -7.93
N GLY A 46 -11.49 -16.48 -8.31
CA GLY A 46 -12.56 -15.75 -7.62
C GLY A 46 -12.89 -16.25 -6.22
N ARG A 47 -12.27 -17.35 -5.75
CA ARG A 47 -12.32 -17.79 -4.35
C ARG A 47 -11.30 -17.08 -3.47
N ALA A 48 -10.33 -16.39 -4.07
CA ALA A 48 -9.41 -15.53 -3.34
C ALA A 48 -10.12 -14.23 -2.94
N GLY A 49 -10.04 -13.90 -1.66
CA GLY A 49 -10.69 -12.75 -1.06
C GLY A 49 -11.87 -13.17 -0.18
N ARG A 50 -11.80 -12.76 1.10
CA ARG A 50 -12.87 -12.96 2.07
C ARG A 50 -13.61 -11.66 2.30
N ALA A 51 -14.85 -11.59 1.81
CA ALA A 51 -15.74 -10.47 2.08
C ALA A 51 -15.85 -10.23 3.61
N GLY A 52 -15.50 -9.03 4.06
CA GLY A 52 -15.59 -8.63 5.47
C GLY A 52 -14.36 -8.89 6.35
N GLN A 53 -13.30 -9.54 5.85
CA GLN A 53 -12.03 -9.69 6.60
C GLN A 53 -10.83 -9.05 5.91
N HIS A 54 -10.67 -9.25 4.59
CA HIS A 54 -9.55 -8.68 3.83
C HIS A 54 -10.05 -8.09 2.51
N ALA A 55 -9.62 -6.87 2.18
CA ALA A 55 -10.04 -6.14 0.98
C ALA A 55 -9.49 -6.74 -0.33
N ASN A 56 -8.40 -7.52 -0.26
CA ASN A 56 -7.71 -8.11 -1.40
C ASN A 56 -7.54 -9.62 -1.21
N GLY A 57 -7.64 -10.39 -2.30
CA GLY A 57 -7.28 -11.80 -2.38
C GLY A 57 -6.07 -12.00 -3.30
N ILE A 58 -5.21 -12.98 -3.00
CA ILE A 58 -4.06 -13.32 -3.84
C ILE A 58 -4.34 -14.64 -4.56
N VAL A 59 -4.04 -14.67 -5.86
CA VAL A 59 -4.12 -15.88 -6.68
C VAL A 59 -2.73 -16.16 -7.25
N LEU A 60 -2.20 -17.34 -6.97
CA LEU A 60 -0.94 -17.82 -7.52
C LEU A 60 -1.24 -18.96 -8.49
N VAL A 61 -0.92 -18.77 -9.77
CA VAL A 61 -1.06 -19.80 -10.80
C VAL A 61 0.32 -20.36 -11.11
N ILE A 62 0.49 -21.66 -10.87
CA ILE A 62 1.72 -22.41 -11.16
C ILE A 62 1.46 -23.17 -12.47
N PRO A 63 2.16 -22.85 -13.57
CA PRO A 63 1.96 -23.54 -14.84
C PRO A 63 2.45 -24.99 -14.76
N GLY A 64 1.70 -25.90 -15.38
CA GLY A 64 2.03 -27.33 -15.40
C GLY A 64 3.22 -27.68 -16.30
N ARG A 65 3.59 -26.78 -17.22
CA ARG A 65 4.77 -26.93 -18.08
C ARG A 65 5.79 -25.85 -17.77
N VAL A 66 7.06 -26.25 -17.71
CA VAL A 66 8.18 -25.31 -17.62
C VAL A 66 8.15 -24.39 -18.83
N VAL A 67 8.00 -23.09 -18.58
CA VAL A 67 8.10 -22.06 -19.61
C VAL A 67 9.58 -21.77 -19.83
N GLY A 68 10.13 -22.33 -20.91
CA GLY A 68 11.49 -22.03 -21.33
C GLY A 68 11.62 -20.59 -21.85
N ILE A 69 12.72 -19.93 -21.46
CA ILE A 69 13.13 -18.64 -22.00
C ILE A 69 14.33 -18.92 -22.91
N ASP A 70 14.19 -18.62 -24.20
CA ASP A 70 15.33 -18.59 -25.10
C ASP A 70 16.06 -17.26 -24.92
N ILE A 71 17.20 -17.31 -24.22
CA ILE A 71 18.01 -16.14 -23.90
C ILE A 71 18.68 -15.56 -25.16
N GLY A 72 18.94 -16.39 -26.18
CA GLY A 72 19.58 -15.95 -27.42
C GLY A 72 18.64 -15.16 -28.32
N ASP A 73 17.40 -15.65 -28.44
CA ASP A 73 16.37 -15.05 -29.30
C ASP A 73 15.43 -14.06 -28.56
N ALA A 74 15.58 -13.94 -27.23
CA ALA A 74 14.69 -13.18 -26.35
C ALA A 74 13.20 -13.55 -26.52
N LYS A 75 12.91 -14.83 -26.77
CA LYS A 75 11.55 -15.35 -26.95
C LYS A 75 11.14 -16.23 -25.77
N ILE A 76 9.92 -16.01 -25.31
CA ILE A 76 9.27 -16.87 -24.32
C ILE A 76 8.42 -17.88 -25.09
N GLY A 77 8.50 -19.17 -24.71
CA GLY A 77 7.85 -20.26 -25.45
C GLY A 77 6.32 -20.10 -25.59
N ALA A 78 5.73 -20.77 -26.60
CA ALA A 78 4.32 -20.63 -27.00
C ALA A 78 3.26 -20.88 -25.89
N HIS A 79 3.64 -21.61 -24.84
CA HIS A 79 2.79 -21.84 -23.67
C HIS A 79 2.52 -20.53 -22.91
N TRP A 80 3.51 -19.64 -22.81
CA TRP A 80 3.33 -18.29 -22.25
C TRP A 80 2.32 -17.47 -23.04
N THR A 81 2.40 -17.50 -24.37
CA THR A 81 1.45 -16.79 -25.24
C THR A 81 0.02 -17.27 -25.04
N THR A 82 -0.17 -18.54 -24.69
CA THR A 82 -1.49 -19.11 -24.41
C THR A 82 -2.02 -18.63 -23.06
N LEU A 83 -1.20 -18.67 -22.01
CA LEU A 83 -1.54 -18.10 -20.70
C LEU A 83 -1.80 -16.59 -20.78
N GLN A 84 -0.98 -15.86 -21.55
CA GLN A 84 -1.16 -14.44 -21.82
C GLN A 84 -2.47 -14.17 -22.57
N LYS A 85 -2.90 -15.04 -23.48
CA LYS A 85 -4.23 -14.89 -24.12
C LYS A 85 -5.37 -15.11 -23.13
N ILE A 86 -5.23 -16.05 -22.21
CA ILE A 86 -6.24 -16.36 -21.18
C ILE A 86 -6.37 -15.21 -20.16
N PHE A 87 -5.26 -14.74 -19.60
CA PHE A 87 -5.26 -13.65 -18.61
C PHE A 87 -5.22 -12.26 -19.24
N GLY A 88 -4.92 -12.15 -20.53
CA GLY A 88 -4.85 -10.89 -21.27
C GLY A 88 -6.14 -10.52 -21.99
N GLN A 89 -7.14 -11.41 -22.05
CA GLN A 89 -8.49 -11.07 -22.51
C GLN A 89 -9.30 -10.40 -21.39
N SER A 90 -8.87 -9.19 -21.01
CA SER A 90 -9.71 -8.14 -20.44
C SER A 90 -8.85 -6.88 -20.27
N ASP A 91 -8.95 -5.95 -21.23
CA ASP A 91 -8.83 -4.49 -21.10
C ASP A 91 -7.72 -3.82 -20.24
N GLN A 92 -6.65 -4.52 -19.86
CA GLN A 92 -5.58 -3.96 -19.01
C GLN A 92 -4.16 -4.40 -19.42
N CYS A 93 -3.91 -4.60 -20.71
CA CYS A 93 -2.52 -4.55 -21.19
C CYS A 93 -2.10 -3.07 -21.28
N LEU A 94 -1.54 -2.55 -20.18
CA LEU A 94 -0.94 -1.22 -20.16
C LEU A 94 0.31 -1.23 -21.05
N GLU A 95 0.45 -0.24 -21.92
CA GLU A 95 1.73 0.04 -22.56
C GLU A 95 2.73 0.37 -21.45
N ILE A 96 3.72 -0.50 -21.27
CA ILE A 96 4.84 -0.24 -20.36
C ILE A 96 5.67 0.84 -21.05
N ASP A 97 5.47 2.08 -20.67
CA ASP A 97 6.32 3.18 -21.11
C ASP A 97 7.54 3.33 -20.18
N ASP A 98 8.63 3.91 -20.71
CA ASP A 98 9.81 4.21 -19.91
C ASP A 98 9.82 5.69 -19.51
N PRO A 99 9.49 6.02 -18.24
CA PRO A 99 9.52 7.39 -17.76
C PRO A 99 10.93 8.01 -17.79
N LEU A 100 11.98 7.17 -17.88
CA LEU A 100 13.37 7.61 -17.90
C LEU A 100 13.69 8.42 -19.15
N THR A 101 13.06 8.12 -20.28
CA THR A 101 13.24 8.90 -21.52
C THR A 101 12.88 10.36 -21.28
N ALA A 102 11.71 10.61 -20.68
CA ALA A 102 11.23 11.97 -20.41
C ALA A 102 12.10 12.70 -19.37
N VAL A 103 12.57 11.98 -18.34
CA VAL A 103 13.52 12.54 -17.35
C VAL A 103 14.83 12.96 -18.02
N LEU A 104 15.41 12.06 -18.83
CA LEU A 104 16.69 12.32 -19.50
C LEU A 104 16.58 13.45 -20.52
N ASP A 105 15.47 13.54 -21.25
CA ASP A 105 15.26 14.63 -22.21
C ASP A 105 15.09 15.98 -21.50
N ARG A 106 14.41 16.04 -20.33
CA ARG A 106 14.32 17.27 -19.53
C ARG A 106 15.67 17.70 -18.96
N VAL A 107 16.45 16.75 -18.45
CA VAL A 107 17.83 17.00 -17.96
C VAL A 107 18.72 17.47 -19.11
N HIS A 108 18.65 16.82 -20.27
CA HIS A 108 19.44 17.19 -21.45
C HIS A 108 19.05 18.55 -22.03
N ALA A 109 17.76 18.90 -22.04
CA ALA A 109 17.28 20.17 -22.54
C ALA A 109 17.55 21.35 -21.58
N GLU A 110 18.14 21.11 -20.40
CA GLU A 110 18.29 22.10 -19.32
C GLU A 110 16.94 22.72 -18.88
N VAL A 111 15.83 22.06 -19.23
CA VAL A 111 14.46 22.44 -18.83
C VAL A 111 14.10 21.84 -17.48
N ALA A 112 14.93 20.92 -16.97
CA ALA A 112 14.90 20.52 -15.58
C ALA A 112 15.13 21.76 -14.71
N ALA A 113 14.04 22.43 -14.36
CA ALA A 113 13.98 23.29 -13.19
C ALA A 113 14.51 22.48 -12.00
N ALA A 114 14.89 23.17 -10.92
CA ALA A 114 15.40 22.57 -9.69
C ALA A 114 14.36 21.68 -8.95
N ASP A 115 13.70 20.79 -9.67
CA ASP A 115 12.68 19.88 -9.21
C ASP A 115 13.35 18.66 -8.58
N GLY A 116 12.81 18.21 -7.44
CA GLY A 116 13.42 17.14 -6.66
C GLY A 116 13.46 15.80 -7.39
N PHE A 117 12.60 15.59 -8.38
CA PHE A 117 12.41 14.31 -9.06
C PHE A 117 13.55 13.96 -10.02
N GLU A 118 13.95 14.86 -10.91
CA GLU A 118 15.07 14.65 -11.84
C GLU A 118 16.37 14.42 -11.05
N ARG A 119 16.61 15.26 -10.05
CA ARG A 119 17.74 15.11 -9.12
C ARG A 119 17.73 13.73 -8.47
N TYR A 120 16.62 13.36 -7.86
CA TYR A 120 16.44 12.05 -7.24
C TYR A 120 16.67 10.88 -8.22
N ALA A 121 16.07 10.93 -9.41
CA ALA A 121 16.18 9.87 -10.42
C ALA A 121 17.63 9.70 -10.90
N ILE A 122 18.32 10.80 -11.19
CA ILE A 122 19.71 10.77 -11.62
C ILE A 122 20.64 10.32 -10.48
N ALA A 123 20.42 10.76 -9.24
CA ALA A 123 21.20 10.31 -8.09
C ALA A 123 21.06 8.80 -7.85
N ARG A 124 19.87 8.24 -8.06
CA ARG A 124 19.67 6.79 -8.04
C ARG A 124 20.41 6.06 -9.15
N LEU A 125 20.39 6.57 -10.37
CA LEU A 125 21.22 6.01 -11.44
C LEU A 125 22.72 6.08 -11.09
N ALA A 126 23.16 7.17 -10.47
CA ALA A 126 24.55 7.35 -10.06
C ALA A 126 25.00 6.30 -9.04
N SER A 127 24.13 5.90 -8.11
CA SER A 127 24.44 4.83 -7.13
C SER A 127 24.76 3.48 -7.79
N ALA A 128 24.26 3.22 -9.00
CA ALA A 128 24.55 2.02 -9.79
C ALA A 128 25.54 2.27 -10.95
N GLY A 129 26.06 3.50 -11.06
CA GLY A 129 26.84 4.02 -12.18
C GLY A 129 25.97 4.43 -13.36
N ILE A 130 25.81 5.74 -13.60
CA ILE A 130 24.88 6.33 -14.58
C ILE A 130 24.95 5.65 -15.95
N ALA A 131 26.14 5.56 -16.53
CA ALA A 131 26.31 4.96 -17.86
C ALA A 131 25.88 3.49 -17.91
N ASN A 132 26.30 2.69 -16.93
CA ASN A 132 25.96 1.26 -16.87
C ASN A 132 24.45 1.05 -16.62
N ALA A 133 23.84 1.86 -15.76
CA ALA A 133 22.42 1.81 -15.47
C ALA A 133 21.58 2.21 -16.70
N LEU A 134 21.93 3.31 -17.38
CA LEU A 134 21.23 3.77 -18.58
C LEU A 134 21.39 2.81 -19.76
N VAL A 135 22.58 2.23 -19.95
CA VAL A 135 22.80 1.21 -20.98
C VAL A 135 21.96 -0.05 -20.73
N LYS A 136 21.63 -0.37 -19.48
CA LYS A 136 20.79 -1.54 -19.16
C LYS A 136 19.31 -1.22 -19.00
N SER A 137 18.94 0.06 -19.10
CA SER A 137 17.55 0.53 -18.99
C SER A 137 16.72 0.22 -20.24
N LEU A 138 15.39 0.28 -20.10
CA LEU A 138 14.46 0.11 -21.21
C LEU A 138 14.63 1.22 -22.27
N ALA A 139 14.90 2.46 -21.85
CA ALA A 139 15.21 3.61 -22.71
C ALA A 139 16.49 3.36 -23.50
N GLY A 140 17.55 2.89 -22.84
CA GLY A 140 18.80 2.51 -23.50
C GLY A 140 18.61 1.39 -24.51
N TYR A 141 17.80 0.38 -24.18
CA TYR A 141 17.45 -0.70 -25.12
C TYR A 141 16.63 -0.18 -26.31
N ARG A 142 15.62 0.67 -26.07
CA ARG A 142 14.77 1.26 -27.12
C ARG A 142 15.56 2.15 -28.07
N ALA A 143 16.46 2.97 -27.55
CA ALA A 143 17.35 3.82 -28.36
C ALA A 143 18.23 2.97 -29.28
N ARG A 144 18.90 1.94 -28.74
CA ARG A 144 19.69 0.98 -29.54
C ARG A 144 18.86 0.26 -30.59
N LYS A 145 17.66 -0.19 -30.23
CA LYS A 145 16.74 -0.86 -31.18
C LYS A 145 16.32 0.06 -32.34
N LYS A 146 16.27 1.38 -32.11
CA LYS A 146 15.99 2.40 -33.12
C LYS A 146 17.25 2.87 -33.88
N GLY A 147 18.45 2.39 -33.50
CA GLY A 147 19.72 2.84 -34.06
C GLY A 147 20.14 4.24 -33.59
N ASP A 148 19.60 4.71 -32.46
CA ASP A 148 19.84 6.04 -31.92
C ASP A 148 20.87 6.01 -30.78
N ASP A 149 22.06 5.47 -31.08
CA ASP A 149 23.17 5.39 -30.11
C ASP A 149 23.65 6.78 -29.69
N LYS A 150 23.55 7.75 -30.62
CA LYS A 150 23.93 9.14 -30.37
C LYS A 150 23.05 9.79 -29.30
N TRP A 151 21.73 9.58 -29.37
CA TRP A 151 20.82 10.04 -28.30
C TRP A 151 21.25 9.48 -26.94
N LEU A 152 21.55 8.18 -26.87
CA LEU A 152 21.94 7.54 -25.61
C LEU A 152 23.22 8.14 -25.02
N ASP A 153 24.24 8.36 -25.84
CA ASP A 153 25.50 8.96 -25.41
C ASP A 153 25.32 10.40 -24.91
N GLU A 154 24.54 11.22 -25.64
CA GLU A 154 24.24 12.60 -25.25
C GLU A 154 23.49 12.66 -23.90
N ARG A 155 22.57 11.73 -23.65
CA ARG A 155 21.79 11.69 -22.39
C ARG A 155 22.60 11.16 -21.22
N ILE A 156 23.51 10.21 -21.45
CA ILE A 156 24.48 9.76 -20.44
C ILE A 156 25.39 10.92 -20.02
N GLN A 157 25.91 11.69 -20.97
CA GLN A 157 26.76 12.85 -20.69
C GLN A 157 25.99 13.93 -19.93
N ALA A 158 24.78 14.28 -20.38
CA ALA A 158 23.94 15.27 -19.71
C ALA A 158 23.61 14.85 -18.26
N ALA A 159 23.21 13.60 -18.04
CA ALA A 159 22.95 13.08 -16.70
C ALA A 159 24.21 13.09 -15.81
N ALA A 160 25.37 12.76 -16.36
CA ALA A 160 26.63 12.79 -15.62
C ALA A 160 27.08 14.21 -15.24
N SER A 161 26.91 15.19 -16.14
CA SER A 161 27.18 16.60 -15.84
C SER A 161 26.20 17.14 -14.80
N PHE A 162 24.90 16.90 -15.00
CA PHE A 162 23.84 17.28 -14.07
C PHE A 162 24.09 16.74 -12.65
N TYR A 163 24.56 15.50 -12.53
CA TYR A 163 24.91 14.92 -11.22
C TYR A 163 26.16 15.56 -10.59
N LYS A 164 27.18 15.90 -11.39
CA LYS A 164 28.43 16.53 -10.90
C LYS A 164 28.23 17.97 -10.43
N ASP A 165 27.34 18.70 -11.10
CA ASP A 165 27.08 20.11 -10.80
C ASP A 165 26.20 20.30 -9.55
N GLN A 166 25.66 19.21 -9.01
CA GLN A 166 24.86 19.22 -7.79
C GLN A 166 25.72 19.04 -6.55
N ALA A 167 25.41 19.84 -5.52
CA ALA A 167 25.88 19.56 -4.17
C ALA A 167 25.44 18.15 -3.75
N GLY A 168 26.29 17.46 -2.99
CA GLY A 168 25.93 16.16 -2.40
C GLY A 168 24.60 16.24 -1.66
N GLU A 169 23.79 15.19 -1.77
CA GLU A 169 22.51 15.11 -1.06
C GLU A 169 22.76 15.04 0.45
N SER A 170 21.99 15.80 1.23
CA SER A 170 22.05 15.67 2.68
C SER A 170 21.50 14.31 3.12
N LYS A 171 21.81 13.88 4.35
CA LYS A 171 21.27 12.61 4.88
C LYS A 171 19.74 12.65 4.96
N GLU A 172 19.17 13.81 5.24
CA GLU A 172 17.72 14.04 5.28
C GLU A 172 17.10 13.85 3.90
N GLN A 173 17.70 14.45 2.86
CA GLN A 173 17.24 14.28 1.48
C GLN A 173 17.32 12.82 1.03
N LEU A 174 18.42 12.14 1.37
CA LEU A 174 18.57 10.71 1.11
C LEU A 174 17.49 9.87 1.81
N ALA A 175 17.09 10.23 3.02
CA ALA A 175 16.01 9.56 3.73
C ALA A 175 14.66 9.76 3.02
N GLU A 176 14.33 10.99 2.63
CA GLU A 176 13.12 11.34 1.88
C GLU A 176 13.02 10.55 0.57
N TYR A 177 14.13 10.51 -0.16
CA TYR A 177 14.29 9.73 -1.39
C TYR A 177 14.10 8.23 -1.19
N GLN A 178 14.69 7.66 -0.14
CA GLN A 178 14.50 6.25 0.21
C GLN A 178 13.05 5.94 0.52
N VAL A 179 12.37 6.78 1.32
CA VAL A 179 10.98 6.59 1.69
C VAL A 179 10.05 6.75 0.49
N SER A 180 10.21 7.82 -0.29
CA SER A 180 9.44 8.04 -1.52
C SER A 180 9.58 6.86 -2.48
N SER A 181 10.79 6.33 -2.68
CA SER A 181 11.02 5.15 -3.52
C SER A 181 10.39 3.88 -2.99
N LYS A 182 10.61 3.60 -1.70
CA LYS A 182 10.21 2.35 -1.07
C LYS A 182 8.70 2.27 -0.95
N LEU A 183 8.07 3.42 -0.74
CA LEU A 183 6.63 3.53 -0.59
C LEU A 183 5.93 4.00 -1.89
N GLY A 184 6.63 4.39 -2.95
CA GLY A 184 5.97 4.97 -4.12
C GLY A 184 5.06 6.17 -3.78
N VAL A 185 5.37 6.90 -2.70
CA VAL A 185 4.68 8.14 -2.34
C VAL A 185 5.35 9.28 -3.10
N PRO A 186 4.60 10.23 -3.69
CA PRO A 186 5.17 11.37 -4.38
C PRO A 186 6.17 12.13 -3.51
N LEU A 187 7.32 12.47 -4.10
CA LEU A 187 8.43 13.09 -3.37
C LEU A 187 7.99 14.40 -2.69
N ALA A 188 7.16 15.21 -3.34
CA ALA A 188 6.65 16.46 -2.77
C ALA A 188 5.89 16.28 -1.44
N VAL A 189 5.15 15.17 -1.29
CA VAL A 189 4.47 14.82 -0.02
C VAL A 189 5.49 14.50 1.05
N VAL A 190 6.49 13.67 0.71
CA VAL A 190 7.53 13.23 1.65
C VAL A 190 8.41 14.40 2.11
N THR A 191 8.90 15.23 1.18
CA THR A 191 9.78 16.36 1.51
C THR A 191 9.07 17.42 2.35
N ARG A 192 7.77 17.62 2.14
CA ARG A 192 7.00 18.60 2.93
C ARG A 192 6.55 18.07 4.29
N LEU A 193 6.33 16.76 4.41
CA LEU A 193 6.00 16.11 5.69
C LEU A 193 7.24 15.93 6.57
N SER A 194 8.38 15.61 5.95
CA SER A 194 9.67 15.34 6.59
C SER A 194 10.03 16.32 7.72
N PRO A 195 10.10 17.65 7.51
CA PRO A 195 10.52 18.58 8.56
C PRO A 195 9.52 18.75 9.71
N GLU A 196 8.25 18.38 9.51
CA GLU A 196 7.17 18.56 10.49
C GLU A 196 7.07 17.38 11.46
N ILE A 197 7.68 16.24 11.15
CA ILE A 197 7.59 15.03 11.99
C ILE A 197 8.33 15.23 13.31
N ILE A 198 7.60 15.05 14.40
CA ILE A 198 8.11 15.08 15.77
C ILE A 198 8.19 13.63 16.27
N ASP A 199 9.38 13.18 16.67
CA ASP A 199 9.52 11.89 17.36
C ASP A 199 9.14 12.04 18.84
N ASP A 200 7.83 12.07 19.11
CA ASP A 200 7.26 12.13 20.45
C ASP A 200 6.70 10.76 20.85
N GLY A 201 7.45 10.06 21.70
CA GLY A 201 7.10 8.73 22.22
C GLY A 201 5.86 8.70 23.13
N ALA A 202 5.32 9.85 23.52
CA ALA A 202 4.09 9.96 24.32
C ALA A 202 2.83 10.16 23.45
N MET A 203 2.97 10.37 22.14
CA MET A 203 1.81 10.54 21.26
C MET A 203 1.01 9.24 21.12
N THR A 204 -0.29 9.31 21.38
CA THR A 204 -1.23 8.20 21.13
C THR A 204 -1.59 8.09 19.65
N ILE A 205 -2.20 6.98 19.25
CA ILE A 205 -2.71 6.78 17.87
C ILE A 205 -3.67 7.92 17.46
N MET A 206 -4.56 8.35 18.36
CA MET A 206 -5.51 9.43 18.10
C MET A 206 -4.82 10.77 17.91
N ARG A 207 -3.79 11.10 18.73
CA ARG A 207 -3.03 12.35 18.57
C ARG A 207 -2.23 12.36 17.28
N TRP A 208 -1.63 11.23 16.90
CA TRP A 208 -0.95 11.07 15.61
C TRP A 208 -1.92 11.26 14.43
N MET A 209 -3.13 10.70 14.55
CA MET A 209 -4.18 10.84 13.54
C MET A 209 -4.61 12.29 13.37
N GLU A 210 -4.90 12.99 14.47
CA GLU A 210 -5.27 14.40 14.46
C GLU A 210 -4.16 15.27 13.86
N TRP A 211 -2.91 15.07 14.30
CA TRP A 211 -1.76 15.80 13.79
C TRP A 211 -1.57 15.62 12.29
N LEU A 212 -1.67 14.38 11.77
CA LEU A 212 -1.42 14.13 10.36
C LEU A 212 -2.57 14.66 9.48
N LEU A 213 -3.83 14.56 9.92
CA LEU A 213 -4.95 15.17 9.21
C LEU A 213 -4.92 16.70 9.27
N GLU A 214 -4.44 17.28 10.38
CA GLU A 214 -4.16 18.72 10.44
C GLU A 214 -3.06 19.11 9.45
N TRP A 215 -2.00 18.31 9.34
CA TRP A 215 -0.96 18.52 8.34
C TRP A 215 -1.52 18.45 6.90
N VAL A 216 -2.40 17.48 6.61
CA VAL A 216 -3.11 17.41 5.32
C VAL A 216 -3.92 18.69 5.08
N SER A 217 -4.62 19.21 6.09
CA SER A 217 -5.43 20.44 5.98
C SER A 217 -4.61 21.69 5.61
N LYS A 218 -3.32 21.70 5.97
CA LYS A 218 -2.38 22.78 5.65
C LYS A 218 -1.73 22.63 4.27
N ASN A 219 -1.88 21.46 3.63
CA ASN A 219 -1.19 21.06 2.40
C ASN A 219 -2.16 20.51 1.34
N LEU A 220 -3.31 21.18 1.17
CA LEU A 220 -4.37 20.74 0.26
C LEU A 220 -3.97 20.78 -1.23
N ASP A 221 -2.96 21.56 -1.58
CA ASP A 221 -2.34 21.54 -2.92
C ASP A 221 -1.76 20.17 -3.29
N LEU A 222 -1.43 19.34 -2.30
CA LEU A 222 -0.94 17.98 -2.47
C LEU A 222 -2.04 16.91 -2.32
N PHE A 223 -3.31 17.29 -2.17
CA PHE A 223 -4.40 16.35 -1.84
C PHE A 223 -4.50 15.17 -2.82
N ASP A 224 -4.52 15.43 -4.13
CA ASP A 224 -4.58 14.38 -5.16
C ASP A 224 -3.26 13.58 -5.30
N GLN A 225 -2.17 14.02 -4.66
CA GLN A 225 -0.93 13.25 -4.53
C GLN A 225 -0.94 12.32 -3.31
N MET A 226 -1.71 12.67 -2.28
CA MET A 226 -1.89 11.88 -1.06
C MET A 226 -2.97 10.82 -1.20
N PHE A 227 -4.05 11.15 -1.92
CA PHE A 227 -5.18 10.27 -2.19
C PHE A 227 -5.41 10.14 -3.67
N ARG A 228 -5.71 8.93 -4.14
CA ARG A 228 -6.00 8.73 -5.56
C ARG A 228 -7.34 9.41 -5.89
N PRO A 229 -7.40 10.26 -6.95
CA PRO A 229 -8.65 10.92 -7.33
C PRO A 229 -9.81 9.93 -7.50
N ALA A 230 -9.58 8.81 -8.19
CA ALA A 230 -10.58 7.77 -8.40
C ALA A 230 -11.10 7.10 -7.11
N THR A 231 -10.31 7.10 -6.03
CA THR A 231 -10.73 6.57 -4.72
C THR A 231 -11.67 7.57 -4.03
N ILE A 232 -11.33 8.86 -4.08
CA ILE A 232 -12.14 9.92 -3.48
C ILE A 232 -13.42 10.19 -4.28
N ASP A 233 -13.33 10.19 -5.60
CA ASP A 233 -14.46 10.34 -6.53
C ASP A 233 -15.49 9.24 -6.34
N ASP A 234 -15.06 8.00 -6.10
CA ASP A 234 -15.99 6.90 -5.83
C ASP A 234 -16.71 7.04 -4.48
N LEU A 235 -16.07 7.65 -3.48
CA LEU A 235 -16.68 7.89 -2.17
C LEU A 235 -17.67 9.07 -2.19
N LEU A 236 -17.26 10.20 -2.78
CA LEU A 236 -18.00 11.47 -2.71
C LEU A 236 -18.90 11.71 -3.92
N GLY A 237 -18.67 11.00 -5.03
CA GLY A 237 -19.47 11.08 -6.24
C GLY A 237 -19.58 12.51 -6.78
N SER A 238 -20.80 12.92 -7.11
CA SER A 238 -21.06 14.24 -7.73
C SER A 238 -20.61 15.44 -6.90
N ALA A 239 -20.36 15.28 -5.59
CA ALA A 239 -19.87 16.37 -4.75
C ALA A 239 -18.45 16.82 -5.13
N ILE A 240 -17.66 15.95 -5.78
CA ILE A 240 -16.25 16.22 -6.09
C ILE A 240 -15.87 16.00 -7.56
N ASN A 241 -16.64 15.22 -8.31
CA ASN A 241 -16.32 14.83 -9.70
C ASN A 241 -16.18 16.00 -10.69
N THR A 242 -16.77 17.17 -10.39
CA THR A 242 -16.67 18.37 -11.24
C THR A 242 -15.60 19.35 -10.79
N VAL A 243 -14.92 19.07 -9.67
CA VAL A 243 -13.90 19.94 -9.10
C VAL A 243 -12.54 19.48 -9.62
N ALA A 244 -11.91 20.30 -10.46
CA ALA A 244 -10.62 19.99 -11.07
C ALA A 244 -9.42 20.36 -10.19
N ASP A 245 -9.56 21.35 -9.31
CA ASP A 245 -8.47 21.79 -8.44
C ASP A 245 -8.31 20.89 -7.21
N SER A 246 -7.10 20.37 -7.00
CA SER A 246 -6.75 19.50 -5.86
C SER A 246 -7.04 20.16 -4.52
N SER A 247 -6.80 21.48 -4.38
CA SER A 247 -7.01 22.16 -3.09
C SER A 247 -8.48 22.23 -2.72
N GLU A 248 -9.34 22.64 -3.65
CA GLU A 248 -10.80 22.65 -3.46
C GLU A 248 -11.36 21.24 -3.22
N ARG A 249 -10.86 20.23 -3.94
CA ARG A 249 -11.19 18.81 -3.68
C ARG A 249 -10.90 18.44 -2.23
N GLY A 250 -9.70 18.79 -1.75
CA GLY A 250 -9.29 18.54 -0.38
C GLY A 250 -10.16 19.24 0.66
N LYS A 251 -10.58 20.49 0.44
CA LYS A 251 -11.49 21.23 1.35
C LYS A 251 -12.83 20.53 1.52
N ILE A 252 -13.36 19.92 0.45
CA ILE A 252 -14.64 19.19 0.48
C ILE A 252 -14.47 17.83 1.15
N ALA A 253 -13.42 17.09 0.77
CA ALA A 253 -13.25 15.70 1.19
C ALA A 253 -12.75 15.57 2.63
N LEU A 254 -11.78 16.39 3.04
CA LEU A 254 -11.05 16.20 4.30
C LEU A 254 -11.96 16.19 5.55
N PRO A 255 -12.96 17.08 5.71
CA PRO A 255 -13.83 17.03 6.88
C PRO A 255 -14.56 15.68 7.04
N LEU A 256 -15.05 15.11 5.93
CA LEU A 256 -15.69 13.80 5.95
C LEU A 256 -14.69 12.69 6.23
N LEU A 257 -13.50 12.73 5.60
CA LEU A 257 -12.45 11.74 5.84
C LEU A 257 -12.01 11.72 7.30
N THR A 258 -11.88 12.87 7.94
CA THR A 258 -11.55 13.00 9.36
C THR A 258 -12.61 12.34 10.24
N GLU A 259 -13.88 12.66 10.01
CA GLU A 259 -14.98 12.09 10.81
C GLU A 259 -15.09 10.56 10.62
N LEU A 260 -15.04 10.09 9.38
CA LEU A 260 -15.10 8.66 9.09
C LEU A 260 -13.91 7.90 9.69
N THR A 261 -12.72 8.50 9.68
CA THR A 261 -11.51 7.92 10.29
C THR A 261 -11.67 7.80 11.80
N ARG A 262 -12.21 8.82 12.46
CA ARG A 262 -12.51 8.80 13.90
C ARG A 262 -13.50 7.69 14.26
N LEU A 263 -14.62 7.61 13.55
CA LEU A 263 -15.63 6.55 13.76
C LEU A 263 -15.06 5.16 13.49
N TRP A 264 -14.21 5.03 12.48
CA TRP A 264 -13.55 3.77 12.15
C TRP A 264 -12.59 3.30 13.24
N LEU A 265 -11.76 4.19 13.77
CA LEU A 265 -10.83 3.90 14.87
C LEU A 265 -11.55 3.56 16.18
N ALA A 266 -12.65 4.24 16.47
CA ALA A 266 -13.50 4.00 17.64
C ALA A 266 -14.39 2.74 17.51
N GLY A 267 -14.14 1.87 16.53
CA GLY A 267 -14.86 0.60 16.39
C GLY A 267 -16.33 0.72 15.99
N LYS A 268 -16.81 1.90 15.56
CA LYS A 268 -18.23 2.13 15.23
C LYS A 268 -18.72 1.28 14.06
N PRO A 269 -19.96 0.77 14.07
CA PRO A 269 -20.50 -0.03 12.98
C PRO A 269 -20.56 0.73 11.65
N LEU A 270 -20.54 0.00 10.53
CA LEU A 270 -20.62 0.58 9.19
C LEU A 270 -21.90 1.42 8.99
N SER A 271 -22.98 1.12 9.72
CA SER A 271 -24.19 1.93 9.73
C SER A 271 -23.96 3.35 10.25
N GLU A 272 -23.17 3.50 11.32
CA GLU A 272 -22.82 4.83 11.85
C GLU A 272 -21.91 5.59 10.88
N LEU A 273 -20.96 4.91 10.23
CA LEU A 273 -20.14 5.51 9.17
C LEU A 273 -21.02 5.96 8.00
N GLN A 274 -21.99 5.15 7.58
CA GLN A 274 -22.90 5.48 6.48
C GLN A 274 -23.79 6.69 6.80
N LEU A 275 -24.25 6.81 8.05
CA LEU A 275 -24.96 8.00 8.53
C LEU A 275 -24.06 9.25 8.46
N ALA A 276 -22.80 9.12 8.85
CA ALA A 276 -21.83 10.23 8.81
C ALA A 276 -21.51 10.71 7.38
N VAL A 277 -21.63 9.84 6.37
CA VAL A 277 -21.57 10.23 4.94
C VAL A 277 -22.76 11.13 4.54
N GLY A 278 -23.84 11.17 5.34
CA GLY A 278 -25.05 11.94 5.06
C GLY A 278 -26.17 11.11 4.44
N THR A 279 -26.12 9.77 4.56
CA THR A 279 -27.22 8.90 4.12
C THR A 279 -28.37 8.94 5.13
N ASP A 280 -29.60 9.12 4.65
CA ASP A 280 -30.79 9.08 5.50
C ASP A 280 -30.90 7.71 6.22
N ALA A 281 -31.34 7.73 7.48
CA ALA A 281 -31.39 6.54 8.33
C ALA A 281 -32.31 5.43 7.77
N ASP A 282 -33.34 5.80 7.00
CA ASP A 282 -34.25 4.88 6.32
C ASP A 282 -33.64 4.22 5.07
N LYS A 283 -32.49 4.71 4.59
CA LYS A 283 -31.81 4.25 3.36
C LYS A 283 -30.51 3.50 3.59
N LEU A 284 -30.17 3.17 4.84
CA LEU A 284 -28.88 2.56 5.20
C LEU A 284 -28.56 1.24 4.47
N LYS A 285 -29.57 0.46 4.07
CA LYS A 285 -29.48 -0.78 3.28
C LYS A 285 -28.17 -1.56 3.49
N THR A 286 -27.26 -1.55 2.52
CA THR A 286 -26.01 -2.32 2.50
C THR A 286 -24.78 -1.52 2.89
N CYS A 287 -24.94 -0.28 3.37
CA CYS A 287 -23.85 0.62 3.79
C CYS A 287 -22.76 0.75 2.71
N VAL A 288 -23.15 1.08 1.48
CA VAL A 288 -22.27 1.05 0.31
C VAL A 288 -21.08 2.00 0.47
N ASP A 289 -21.32 3.23 0.91
CA ASP A 289 -20.27 4.26 0.99
C ASP A 289 -19.35 4.03 2.19
N ALA A 290 -19.90 3.58 3.33
CA ALA A 290 -19.08 3.11 4.44
C ALA A 290 -18.17 1.95 4.03
N ARG A 291 -18.65 1.02 3.20
CA ARG A 291 -17.83 -0.06 2.64
C ARG A 291 -16.77 0.48 1.66
N LYS A 292 -17.11 1.44 0.80
CA LYS A 292 -16.13 2.09 -0.08
C LYS A 292 -15.02 2.76 0.72
N PHE A 293 -15.38 3.51 1.76
CA PHE A 293 -14.42 4.12 2.68
C PHE A 293 -13.47 3.07 3.28
N VAL A 294 -14.01 2.01 3.88
CA VAL A 294 -13.19 0.97 4.54
C VAL A 294 -12.35 0.17 3.54
N LEU A 295 -12.86 -0.12 2.35
CA LEU A 295 -12.16 -0.98 1.38
C LEU A 295 -11.16 -0.22 0.51
N ARG A 296 -11.38 1.07 0.24
CA ARG A 296 -10.57 1.85 -0.70
C ARG A 296 -9.79 2.97 -0.02
N VAL A 297 -10.41 3.70 0.89
CA VAL A 297 -9.82 4.90 1.51
C VAL A 297 -8.96 4.56 2.72
N VAL A 298 -9.43 3.67 3.61
CA VAL A 298 -8.65 3.24 4.79
C VAL A 298 -7.27 2.67 4.42
N PRO A 299 -7.10 1.88 3.35
CA PRO A 299 -5.77 1.47 2.90
C PRO A 299 -4.85 2.63 2.50
N GLU A 300 -5.37 3.66 1.83
CA GLU A 300 -4.59 4.85 1.44
C GLU A 300 -4.22 5.69 2.67
N LEU A 301 -5.16 5.89 3.59
CA LEU A 301 -4.90 6.53 4.88
C LEU A 301 -3.86 5.74 5.68
N ALA A 302 -3.99 4.42 5.79
CA ALA A 302 -3.08 3.57 6.56
C ALA A 302 -1.65 3.66 6.00
N TYR A 303 -1.56 3.87 4.69
CA TYR A 303 -0.30 4.09 4.01
C TYR A 303 0.34 5.43 4.32
N LEU A 304 -0.43 6.51 4.18
CA LEU A 304 -0.01 7.87 4.52
C LEU A 304 0.47 7.95 5.98
N PHE A 305 -0.26 7.29 6.88
CA PHE A 305 0.01 7.22 8.31
C PHE A 305 1.24 6.38 8.65
N GLY A 306 1.74 5.55 7.73
CA GLY A 306 2.99 4.81 7.92
C GLY A 306 4.24 5.66 7.63
N ILE A 307 4.11 6.74 6.85
CA ILE A 307 5.26 7.53 6.37
C ILE A 307 6.14 8.06 7.50
N PRO A 308 5.61 8.62 8.61
CA PRO A 308 6.45 9.15 9.68
C PRO A 308 7.44 8.13 10.25
N ALA A 309 6.97 6.91 10.52
CA ALA A 309 7.81 5.83 11.03
C ALA A 309 8.93 5.45 10.05
N PHE A 310 8.62 5.38 8.75
CA PHE A 310 9.63 5.08 7.71
C PHE A 310 10.67 6.20 7.57
N LEU A 311 10.27 7.47 7.70
CA LEU A 311 11.19 8.60 7.65
C LEU A 311 12.17 8.59 8.82
N ILE A 312 11.68 8.40 10.05
CA ILE A 312 12.54 8.34 11.23
C ILE A 312 13.51 7.16 11.14
N GLN A 313 13.03 5.97 10.77
CA GLN A 313 13.90 4.80 10.58
C GLN A 313 14.96 5.00 9.49
N SER A 314 14.59 5.64 8.38
CA SER A 314 15.52 5.89 7.27
C SER A 314 16.61 6.90 7.66
N ARG A 315 16.26 7.93 8.44
CA ARG A 315 17.23 8.88 9.02
C ARG A 315 18.21 8.19 9.96
N GLN A 316 17.71 7.41 10.93
CA GLN A 316 18.55 6.67 11.87
C GLN A 316 19.54 5.73 11.14
N ALA A 317 19.08 5.04 10.11
CA ALA A 317 19.93 4.15 9.31
C ALA A 317 21.06 4.89 8.58
N LEU A 318 20.83 6.14 8.16
CA LEU A 318 21.83 6.99 7.47
C LEU A 318 22.77 7.71 8.45
N GLU A 319 22.35 7.89 9.70
CA GLU A 319 23.22 8.38 10.77
C GLU A 319 24.30 7.36 11.15
N GLY A 320 24.04 6.08 10.90
CA GLY A 320 24.95 4.98 11.25
C GLY A 320 24.83 4.55 12.71
N ASP A 321 23.84 5.08 13.41
CA ASP A 321 23.50 4.69 14.77
C ASP A 321 22.80 3.32 14.77
N THR A 322 22.94 2.60 15.88
CA THR A 322 22.12 1.42 16.15
C THR A 322 20.65 1.84 16.06
N PRO A 323 19.84 1.23 15.17
CA PRO A 323 18.44 1.63 14.99
C PRO A 323 17.73 1.67 16.34
N LYS A 324 17.24 2.84 16.74
CA LYS A 324 16.45 2.97 17.96
C LYS A 324 15.06 2.43 17.65
N GLU A 325 14.57 1.55 18.51
CA GLU A 325 13.21 1.06 18.35
C GLU A 325 12.22 2.21 18.54
N LEU A 326 11.27 2.32 17.62
CA LEU A 326 10.25 3.36 17.68
C LEU A 326 9.22 3.04 18.78
N ALA A 327 8.63 4.08 19.36
CA ALA A 327 7.44 3.92 20.18
C ALA A 327 6.35 3.13 19.42
N ALA A 328 5.64 2.25 20.11
CA ALA A 328 4.65 1.37 19.52
C ALA A 328 3.58 2.13 18.75
N SER A 329 3.15 3.29 19.27
CA SER A 329 2.13 4.14 18.65
C SER A 329 2.54 4.60 17.25
N LEU A 330 3.78 5.08 17.10
CA LEU A 330 4.34 5.47 15.82
C LEU A 330 4.62 4.25 14.92
N ALA A 331 5.25 3.21 15.47
CA ALA A 331 5.61 2.01 14.72
C ALA A 331 4.40 1.26 14.14
N LYS A 332 3.26 1.32 14.82
CA LYS A 332 2.02 0.62 14.45
C LYS A 332 0.91 1.54 13.95
N LEU A 333 1.18 2.84 13.77
CA LEU A 333 0.17 3.84 13.41
C LEU A 333 -0.69 3.42 12.19
N GLY A 334 -0.03 3.12 11.07
CA GLY A 334 -0.73 2.66 9.86
C GLY A 334 -1.46 1.32 10.04
N VAL A 335 -0.97 0.44 10.92
CA VAL A 335 -1.59 -0.87 11.20
C VAL A 335 -2.85 -0.70 12.04
N CYS A 336 -2.79 0.12 13.09
CA CYS A 336 -3.93 0.50 13.91
C CYS A 336 -5.04 1.11 13.05
N LEU A 337 -4.67 2.03 12.13
CA LEU A 337 -5.63 2.62 11.19
C LEU A 337 -6.26 1.58 10.26
N ARG A 338 -5.44 0.68 9.70
CA ARG A 338 -5.92 -0.37 8.79
C ARG A 338 -6.94 -1.30 9.45
N PHE A 339 -6.73 -1.65 10.71
CA PHE A 339 -7.64 -2.52 11.45
C PHE A 339 -8.77 -1.78 12.18
N GLY A 340 -8.68 -0.44 12.27
CA GLY A 340 -9.68 0.39 12.93
C GLY A 340 -9.58 0.31 14.45
N PHE A 341 -8.37 0.46 14.98
CA PHE A 341 -8.04 0.38 16.39
C PHE A 341 -7.46 1.70 16.89
N GLU A 342 -8.10 2.32 17.87
CA GLU A 342 -7.72 3.63 18.42
C GLU A 342 -6.51 3.61 19.36
N SER A 343 -5.97 2.43 19.68
CA SER A 343 -4.79 2.27 20.53
C SER A 343 -3.94 1.06 20.11
N VAL A 344 -2.69 1.06 20.56
CA VAL A 344 -1.76 -0.06 20.29
C VAL A 344 -2.10 -1.28 21.14
N GLU A 345 -2.69 -1.08 22.31
CA GLU A 345 -3.17 -2.14 23.19
C GLU A 345 -4.32 -2.92 22.53
N LEU A 346 -5.22 -2.22 21.86
CA LEU A 346 -6.33 -2.83 21.14
C LEU A 346 -5.83 -3.62 19.93
N LEU A 347 -4.78 -3.14 19.25
CA LEU A 347 -4.06 -3.90 18.23
C LEU A 347 -3.40 -5.16 18.82
N ALA A 348 -2.76 -5.06 19.98
CA ALA A 348 -2.10 -6.19 20.65
C ALA A 348 -3.11 -7.24 21.09
N LEU A 349 -4.27 -6.82 21.63
CA LEU A 349 -5.38 -7.71 21.94
C LEU A 349 -5.87 -8.42 20.67
N GLY A 350 -6.06 -7.68 19.56
CA GLY A 350 -6.44 -8.26 18.28
C GLY A 350 -5.41 -9.27 17.75
N TYR A 351 -4.12 -9.05 18.01
CA TYR A 351 -3.05 -9.98 17.67
C TYR A 351 -3.14 -11.26 18.51
N TYR A 352 -3.31 -11.13 19.83
CA TYR A 352 -3.50 -12.26 20.76
C TYR A 352 -4.73 -13.10 20.39
N LEU A 353 -5.85 -12.45 20.05
CA LEU A 353 -7.12 -13.10 19.72
C LEU A 353 -7.23 -13.56 18.27
N ARG A 354 -6.17 -13.45 17.45
CA ARG A 354 -6.22 -13.75 16.00
C ARG A 354 -6.77 -15.15 15.69
N ALA A 355 -6.47 -16.15 16.52
CA ALA A 355 -6.97 -17.52 16.35
C ALA A 355 -8.51 -17.61 16.41
N HIS A 356 -9.17 -16.72 17.15
CA HIS A 356 -10.62 -16.66 17.33
C HIS A 356 -11.34 -16.01 16.15
N LYS A 357 -10.61 -15.40 15.20
CA LYS A 357 -11.15 -14.76 13.99
C LYS A 357 -12.25 -13.74 14.27
N LEU A 358 -12.12 -13.00 15.37
CA LEU A 358 -13.07 -11.96 15.76
C LEU A 358 -13.10 -10.84 14.71
N SER A 359 -14.28 -10.27 14.51
CA SER A 359 -14.43 -9.02 13.75
C SER A 359 -13.84 -7.84 14.53
N ARG A 360 -13.50 -6.74 13.85
CA ARG A 360 -13.03 -5.49 14.48
C ARG A 360 -13.88 -5.10 15.68
N ARG A 361 -15.22 -5.10 15.52
CA ARG A 361 -16.15 -4.72 16.58
C ARG A 361 -16.08 -5.64 17.79
N GLN A 362 -15.98 -6.95 17.55
CA GLN A 362 -15.84 -7.91 18.65
C GLN A 362 -14.52 -7.74 19.39
N VAL A 363 -13.43 -7.35 18.72
CA VAL A 363 -12.17 -7.01 19.40
C VAL A 363 -12.33 -5.78 20.29
N HIS A 364 -13.01 -4.73 19.80
CA HIS A 364 -13.36 -3.56 20.61
C HIS A 364 -14.22 -3.92 21.83
N GLU A 365 -15.25 -4.74 21.65
CA GLU A 365 -16.11 -5.21 22.74
C GLU A 365 -15.34 -6.05 23.78
N GLN A 366 -14.40 -6.91 23.33
CA GLN A 366 -13.53 -7.64 24.26
C GLN A 366 -12.52 -6.72 24.96
N PHE A 367 -12.09 -5.65 24.30
CA PHE A 367 -11.16 -4.69 24.89
C PHE A 367 -11.79 -3.97 26.09
N GLU A 368 -13.10 -3.72 26.08
CA GLU A 368 -13.80 -3.12 27.22
C GLU A 368 -13.67 -3.96 28.51
N SER A 369 -13.56 -5.29 28.40
CA SER A 369 -13.36 -6.14 29.59
C SER A 369 -11.92 -6.22 30.05
N VAL A 370 -10.95 -6.11 29.13
CA VAL A 370 -9.51 -6.15 29.43
C VAL A 370 -8.99 -4.80 29.91
N SER A 371 -9.52 -3.69 29.40
CA SER A 371 -9.03 -2.34 29.67
C SER A 371 -8.91 -1.96 31.14
N PRO A 372 -9.81 -2.38 32.06
CA PRO A 372 -9.67 -2.10 33.49
C PRO A 372 -8.44 -2.74 34.15
N TYR A 373 -7.89 -3.79 33.54
CA TYR A 373 -6.72 -4.52 34.04
C TYR A 373 -5.41 -4.03 33.41
N LEU A 374 -5.48 -3.15 32.40
CA LEU A 374 -4.29 -2.57 31.78
C LEU A 374 -3.62 -1.57 32.72
N ARG A 375 -2.30 -1.74 32.87
CA ARG A 375 -1.45 -0.73 33.50
C ARG A 375 -1.16 0.41 32.52
N GLU A 376 -0.85 1.58 33.06
CA GLU A 376 -0.39 2.72 32.28
C GLU A 376 0.86 2.37 31.48
N ALA A 377 0.90 2.78 30.22
CA ALA A 377 2.02 2.52 29.33
C ALA A 377 3.21 3.42 29.72
N PRO A 378 4.45 2.89 29.79
CA PRO A 378 5.64 3.71 29.88
C PRO A 378 5.78 4.64 28.68
N GLU A 379 6.40 5.81 28.88
CA GLU A 379 6.72 6.72 27.78
C GLU A 379 7.65 6.04 26.76
N GLY A 380 7.29 6.11 25.48
CA GLY A 380 8.06 5.48 24.41
C GLY A 380 8.01 3.95 24.38
N GLU A 381 7.06 3.30 25.08
CA GLU A 381 6.90 1.84 25.09
C GLU A 381 6.94 1.25 23.67
N HIS A 382 7.79 0.24 23.47
CA HIS A 382 7.92 -0.45 22.20
C HIS A 382 6.89 -1.57 22.06
N TRP A 383 6.73 -2.07 20.83
CA TRP A 383 5.65 -2.99 20.49
C TRP A 383 5.66 -4.30 21.30
N GLU A 384 6.84 -4.87 21.57
CA GLU A 384 6.96 -6.08 22.38
C GLU A 384 6.51 -5.83 23.84
N GLY A 385 6.83 -4.66 24.39
CA GLY A 385 6.37 -4.23 25.71
C GLY A 385 4.84 -4.12 25.78
N THR A 386 4.24 -3.50 24.76
CA THR A 386 2.77 -3.40 24.66
C THR A 386 2.11 -4.78 24.61
N ILE A 387 2.66 -5.73 23.86
CA ILE A 387 2.14 -7.11 23.81
C ILE A 387 2.17 -7.73 25.22
N GLY A 388 3.33 -7.72 25.89
CA GLY A 388 3.47 -8.31 27.21
C GLY A 388 2.51 -7.69 28.25
N ARG A 389 2.35 -6.36 28.22
CA ARG A 389 1.42 -5.65 29.11
C ARG A 389 -0.05 -6.01 28.86
N VAL A 390 -0.43 -6.22 27.60
CA VAL A 390 -1.79 -6.65 27.25
C VAL A 390 -2.01 -8.12 27.62
N GLU A 391 -1.02 -8.99 27.43
CA GLU A 391 -1.09 -10.39 27.88
C GLU A 391 -1.27 -10.49 29.40
N ASP A 392 -0.52 -9.72 30.17
CA ASP A 392 -0.67 -9.62 31.63
C ASP A 392 -2.09 -9.17 32.03
N ALA A 393 -2.64 -8.19 31.32
CA ALA A 393 -4.00 -7.69 31.58
C ALA A 393 -5.07 -8.75 31.25
N ILE A 394 -4.89 -9.51 30.16
CA ILE A 394 -5.79 -10.62 29.81
C ILE A 394 -5.75 -11.70 30.90
N ILE A 395 -4.55 -12.08 31.38
CA ILE A 395 -4.41 -13.06 32.46
C ILE A 395 -5.08 -12.57 33.75
N ALA A 396 -4.91 -11.29 34.09
CA ALA A 396 -5.55 -10.69 35.26
C ALA A 396 -7.08 -10.66 35.14
N GLU A 397 -7.59 -10.42 33.94
CA GLU A 397 -9.03 -10.45 33.63
C GLU A 397 -9.64 -11.84 33.81
N LEU A 398 -8.97 -12.87 33.27
CA LEU A 398 -9.38 -14.28 33.40
C LEU A 398 -9.39 -14.72 34.86
N ASN A 399 -8.33 -14.38 35.62
CA ASN A 399 -8.25 -14.64 37.05
C ASN A 399 -9.37 -13.92 37.82
N GLY A 400 -9.71 -12.68 37.43
CA GLY A 400 -10.81 -11.91 38.02
C GLY A 400 -12.19 -12.52 37.76
N ARG A 401 -12.35 -13.26 36.66
CA ARG A 401 -13.55 -14.04 36.33
C ARG A 401 -13.59 -15.42 36.99
N GLY A 402 -12.51 -15.85 37.65
CA GLY A 402 -12.40 -17.16 38.28
C GLY A 402 -12.27 -18.33 37.29
N ILE A 403 -11.67 -18.08 36.11
CA ILE A 403 -11.43 -19.07 35.06
C ILE A 403 -9.95 -19.44 35.01
#